data_AF-A0AAU4UW26-F1
#
_entry.id   AF-A0AAU4UW26-F1
#
_cell.length_a   1.000
_cell.length_b   1.000
_cell.length_c   1.000
_cell.angle_alpha   90.00
_cell.angle_beta   90.00
_cell.angle_gamma   90.00
#
_symmetry.space_group_name_H-M   'P 1'
#
loop_
_entity.id
_entity.type
_entity.pdbx_description
1 polymer ?
#
loop_
_entity_poly.entity_id
_entity_poly.type
_entity_poly.pdbx_seq_one_letter_code
_entity_poly.pdbx_strand_id
1 'polypeptide(L)'
;MKPQPTLTERRSPWVVFTSPDDPWLASETAALVQRNGLVLRLDGREMRDAASVFRTFARELSFVGYFGHNWMALVDCLQDWHGPGHGNHDLAILIDHADGLLEADFLGVLVSVFVDAAFKSNLRLDADGELDEWRRRIAQHFVFLLDHTAAAAFTEAAARGRYVAVALSEGRLLATLTHWPGSDPGSAPWAAGPLAFADDEILSGLTMQGMERFRDHLGCSIHEAMDIFSSRYEYLRRERPADFTMSRAEYGRGFHY
;
A
#
# COMPACT_ATOMS: atom_id res chain seq x y z
N MET A 1 -10.56 -6.71 -14.94
CA MET A 1 -11.28 -7.06 -13.69
C MET A 1 -10.98 -5.97 -12.66
N LYS A 2 -11.91 -5.52 -11.82
CA LYS A 2 -11.55 -4.54 -10.77
C LYS A 2 -10.78 -5.26 -9.66
N PRO A 3 -9.75 -4.65 -9.05
CA PRO A 3 -9.05 -5.26 -7.93
C PRO A 3 -10.04 -5.46 -6.77
N GLN A 4 -10.11 -6.70 -6.27
CA GLN A 4 -10.94 -7.08 -5.14
C GLN A 4 -10.04 -7.42 -3.94
N PRO A 5 -10.17 -6.70 -2.81
CA PRO A 5 -9.40 -6.98 -1.62
C PRO A 5 -9.84 -8.29 -0.94
N THR A 6 -8.94 -8.88 -0.18
CA THR A 6 -9.18 -10.06 0.67
C THR A 6 -8.30 -9.96 1.91
N LEU A 7 -8.70 -10.59 3.00
CA LEU A 7 -7.89 -10.73 4.22
C LEU A 7 -7.28 -12.13 4.36
N THR A 8 -7.56 -13.05 3.44
CA THR A 8 -7.19 -14.47 3.58
C THR A 8 -6.20 -14.98 2.53
N GLU A 9 -5.97 -14.22 1.47
CA GLU A 9 -5.05 -14.60 0.41
C GLU A 9 -3.75 -13.79 0.50
N ARG A 10 -2.68 -14.37 -0.02
CA ARG A 10 -1.35 -13.76 -0.01
C ARG A 10 -1.11 -12.90 -1.25
N ARG A 11 -2.08 -12.05 -1.56
CA ARG A 11 -2.03 -11.15 -2.71
C ARG A 11 -2.56 -9.77 -2.38
N SER A 12 -2.06 -8.80 -3.12
CA SER A 12 -2.49 -7.41 -3.10
C SER A 12 -3.97 -7.25 -3.48
N PRO A 13 -4.62 -6.14 -3.08
CA PRO A 13 -4.09 -5.04 -2.26
C PRO A 13 -3.89 -5.42 -0.79
N TRP A 14 -2.92 -4.78 -0.13
CA TRP A 14 -2.50 -5.11 1.25
C TRP A 14 -3.15 -4.25 2.32
N VAL A 15 -3.53 -3.03 1.94
CA VAL A 15 -4.14 -2.04 2.82
C VAL A 15 -5.47 -1.61 2.22
N VAL A 16 -6.50 -1.53 3.04
CA VAL A 16 -7.86 -1.13 2.64
C VAL A 16 -8.37 -0.04 3.56
N PHE A 17 -9.00 1.00 3.00
CA PHE A 17 -9.82 1.94 3.76
C PHE A 17 -11.27 1.70 3.39
N THR A 18 -12.11 1.49 4.39
CA THR A 18 -13.54 1.26 4.21
C THR A 18 -14.35 1.68 5.43
N SER A 19 -15.67 1.66 5.31
CA SER A 19 -16.60 1.85 6.43
C SER A 19 -16.64 0.60 7.32
N PRO A 20 -16.81 0.73 8.65
CA PRO A 20 -17.06 -0.40 9.53
C PRO A 20 -18.31 -1.21 9.16
N ASP A 21 -19.26 -0.59 8.46
CA ASP A 21 -20.52 -1.23 8.02
C ASP A 21 -20.39 -1.93 6.64
N ASP A 22 -19.22 -1.90 6.01
CA ASP A 22 -19.00 -2.59 4.72
C ASP A 22 -19.15 -4.11 4.89
N PRO A 23 -20.12 -4.76 4.22
CA PRO A 23 -20.35 -6.20 4.36
C PRO A 23 -19.12 -7.06 4.02
N TRP A 24 -18.23 -6.55 3.17
CA TRP A 24 -16.97 -7.21 2.85
C TRP A 24 -16.09 -7.43 4.10
N LEU A 25 -16.03 -6.45 5.00
CA LEU A 25 -15.22 -6.53 6.21
C LEU A 25 -15.67 -7.69 7.11
N ALA A 26 -16.98 -7.78 7.37
CA ALA A 26 -17.55 -8.85 8.19
C ALA A 26 -17.32 -10.22 7.56
N SER A 27 -17.47 -10.34 6.25
CA SER A 27 -17.23 -11.59 5.51
C SER A 27 -15.76 -12.02 5.58
N GLU A 28 -14.81 -11.13 5.26
CA GLU A 28 -13.39 -11.47 5.21
C GLU A 28 -12.79 -11.74 6.59
N THR A 29 -13.20 -10.99 7.62
CA THR A 29 -12.74 -11.24 9.00
C THR A 29 -13.27 -12.58 9.52
N ALA A 30 -14.54 -12.91 9.25
CA ALA A 30 -15.09 -14.22 9.59
C ALA A 30 -14.36 -15.36 8.86
N ALA A 31 -14.06 -15.20 7.57
CA ALA A 31 -13.31 -16.17 6.79
C ALA A 31 -11.87 -16.37 7.31
N LEU A 32 -11.20 -15.29 7.70
CA LEU A 32 -9.86 -15.35 8.29
C LEU A 32 -9.86 -16.12 9.61
N VAL A 33 -10.78 -15.81 10.52
CA VAL A 33 -10.91 -16.51 11.81
C VAL A 33 -11.25 -17.99 11.62
N GLN A 34 -12.13 -18.33 10.68
CA GLN A 34 -12.45 -19.73 10.35
C GLN A 34 -11.22 -20.52 9.86
N ARG A 35 -10.25 -19.83 9.24
CA ARG A 35 -8.97 -20.41 8.81
C ARG A 35 -7.90 -20.38 9.90
N ASN A 36 -8.29 -20.13 11.15
CA ASN A 36 -7.38 -20.01 12.30
C ASN A 36 -6.40 -18.84 12.18
N GLY A 37 -6.80 -17.79 11.45
CA GLY A 37 -6.12 -16.49 11.42
C GLY A 37 -6.59 -15.57 12.54
N LEU A 38 -5.87 -14.48 12.74
CA LEU A 38 -6.06 -13.50 13.80
C LEU A 38 -6.61 -12.20 13.23
N VAL A 39 -7.53 -11.59 13.98
CA VAL A 39 -8.02 -10.23 13.72
C VAL A 39 -7.72 -9.40 14.95
N LEU A 40 -6.87 -8.39 14.80
CA LEU A 40 -6.52 -7.45 15.87
C LEU A 40 -7.15 -6.10 15.56
N ARG A 41 -7.54 -5.39 16.61
CA ARG A 41 -8.15 -4.06 16.51
C ARG A 41 -7.36 -3.07 17.34
N LEU A 42 -7.02 -1.93 16.74
CA LEU A 42 -6.30 -0.83 17.37
C LEU A 42 -7.16 0.43 17.21
N ASP A 43 -7.14 1.33 18.21
CA ASP A 43 -7.90 2.59 18.16
C ASP A 43 -7.05 3.70 17.51
N GLY A 44 -7.47 4.18 16.34
CA GLY A 44 -6.84 5.28 15.61
C GLY A 44 -6.83 6.61 16.36
N ARG A 45 -7.71 6.81 17.35
CA ARG A 45 -7.72 8.03 18.19
C ARG A 45 -6.54 8.10 19.16
N GLU A 46 -5.88 6.97 19.42
CA GLU A 46 -4.63 6.91 20.17
C GLU A 46 -3.43 7.33 19.31
N MET A 47 -3.54 7.27 17.98
CA MET A 47 -2.45 7.46 17.02
C MET A 47 -2.38 8.92 16.53
N ARG A 48 -2.03 9.85 17.42
CA ARG A 48 -2.01 11.30 17.12
C ARG A 48 -0.68 11.80 16.58
N ASP A 49 0.38 11.03 16.81
CA ASP A 49 1.75 11.28 16.39
C ASP A 49 2.50 9.95 16.20
N ALA A 50 3.67 9.98 15.55
CA ALA A 50 4.48 8.79 15.31
C ALA A 50 4.80 8.00 16.61
N ALA A 51 5.13 8.70 17.70
CA ALA A 51 5.46 8.05 18.96
C ALA A 51 4.26 7.30 19.57
N SER A 52 3.06 7.85 19.43
CA SER A 52 1.82 7.23 19.86
C SER A 52 1.47 6.00 19.03
N VAL A 53 1.70 6.03 17.70
CA VAL A 53 1.59 4.84 16.84
C VAL A 53 2.50 3.73 17.35
N PHE A 54 3.79 4.03 17.57
CA PHE A 54 4.75 3.05 18.06
C PHE A 54 4.34 2.45 19.41
N ARG A 55 3.86 3.27 20.34
CA ARG A 55 3.38 2.79 21.64
C ARG A 55 2.14 1.89 21.49
N THR A 56 1.16 2.28 20.69
CA THR A 56 -0.07 1.49 20.50
C THR A 56 0.26 0.14 19.87
N PHE A 57 1.09 0.10 18.81
CA PHE A 57 1.51 -1.15 18.19
C PHE A 57 2.32 -2.03 19.16
N ALA A 58 3.32 -1.48 19.83
CA ALA A 58 4.13 -2.26 20.77
C ALA A 58 3.30 -2.86 21.91
N ARG A 59 2.31 -2.11 22.41
CA ARG A 59 1.38 -2.55 23.46
C ARG A 59 0.46 -3.65 22.96
N GLU A 60 -0.27 -3.41 21.87
CA GLU A 60 -1.32 -4.31 21.39
C GLU A 60 -0.76 -5.59 20.78
N LEU A 61 0.40 -5.51 20.11
CA LEU A 61 1.08 -6.67 19.55
C LEU A 61 2.10 -7.27 20.53
N SER A 62 2.25 -6.73 21.73
CA SER A 62 3.23 -7.22 22.72
C SER A 62 4.64 -7.35 22.13
N PHE A 63 5.11 -6.31 21.43
CA PHE A 63 6.47 -6.29 20.91
C PHE A 63 7.48 -6.40 22.06
N VAL A 64 8.57 -7.13 21.82
CA VAL A 64 9.65 -7.33 22.77
C VAL A 64 10.34 -6.00 23.14
N GLY A 65 10.88 -5.93 24.37
CA GLY A 65 11.32 -4.68 24.99
C GLY A 65 12.48 -3.93 24.32
N TYR A 66 13.07 -4.46 23.24
CA TYR A 66 14.08 -3.78 22.43
C TYR A 66 13.53 -3.15 21.15
N PHE A 67 12.20 -3.06 21.00
CA PHE A 67 11.57 -2.37 19.88
C PHE A 67 12.12 -0.94 19.72
N GLY A 68 12.63 -0.63 18.52
CA GLY A 68 13.39 0.59 18.25
C GLY A 68 12.59 1.90 18.17
N HIS A 69 11.26 1.85 18.37
CA HIS A 69 10.36 3.01 18.37
C HIS A 69 10.54 3.94 17.16
N ASN A 70 10.67 3.37 15.97
CA ASN A 70 10.77 4.08 14.70
C ASN A 70 10.08 3.28 13.58
N TRP A 71 9.87 3.91 12.42
CA TRP A 71 9.12 3.31 11.31
C TRP A 71 9.76 2.03 10.76
N MET A 72 11.09 1.97 10.66
CA MET A 72 11.79 0.77 10.19
C MET A 72 11.65 -0.37 11.18
N ALA A 73 11.84 -0.10 12.47
CA ALA A 73 11.61 -1.08 13.52
C ALA A 73 10.16 -1.58 13.54
N LEU A 74 9.19 -0.72 13.17
CA LEU A 74 7.79 -1.12 13.07
C LEU A 74 7.57 -2.06 11.88
N VAL A 75 8.16 -1.79 10.71
CA VAL A 75 8.15 -2.75 9.59
C VAL A 75 8.71 -4.08 10.07
N ASP A 76 9.90 -4.08 10.67
CA ASP A 76 10.58 -5.30 11.13
C ASP A 76 9.75 -6.11 12.11
N CYS A 77 9.14 -5.45 13.11
CA CYS A 77 8.28 -6.12 14.07
C CYS A 77 6.94 -6.59 13.46
N LEU A 78 6.43 -5.94 12.41
CA LEU A 78 5.21 -6.38 11.74
C LEU A 78 5.46 -7.57 10.80
N GLN A 79 6.60 -7.61 10.10
CA GLN A 79 6.94 -8.74 9.23
C GLN A 79 7.43 -9.96 10.02
N ASP A 80 8.14 -9.74 11.12
CA ASP A 80 8.73 -10.78 11.97
C ASP A 80 8.24 -10.60 13.39
N TRP A 81 6.93 -10.77 13.56
CA TRP A 81 6.31 -10.54 14.83
C TRP A 81 6.74 -11.59 15.87
N HIS A 82 7.78 -11.25 16.63
CA HIS A 82 8.40 -12.04 17.70
C HIS A 82 7.59 -12.11 19.02
N GLY A 83 6.29 -11.79 19.01
CA GLY A 83 5.46 -11.81 20.20
C GLY A 83 4.90 -13.21 20.51
N PRO A 84 4.44 -13.46 21.74
CA PRO A 84 3.82 -14.74 22.13
C PRO A 84 2.51 -15.05 21.40
N GLY A 85 1.96 -14.11 20.63
CA GLY A 85 0.61 -14.20 20.05
C GLY A 85 0.51 -14.53 18.56
N HIS A 86 1.54 -14.30 17.74
CA HIS A 86 1.36 -14.32 16.28
C HIS A 86 1.82 -15.60 15.57
N GLY A 87 2.90 -16.23 16.06
CA GLY A 87 3.41 -17.47 15.48
C GLY A 87 3.43 -17.46 13.94
N ASN A 88 2.78 -18.45 13.33
CA ASN A 88 2.64 -18.61 11.88
C ASN A 88 1.18 -18.41 11.40
N HIS A 89 0.40 -17.57 12.09
CA HIS A 89 -1.01 -17.33 11.80
C HIS A 89 -1.19 -16.19 10.80
N ASP A 90 -2.09 -16.37 9.83
CA ASP A 90 -2.55 -15.27 8.97
C ASP A 90 -3.19 -14.16 9.84
N LEU A 91 -3.01 -12.89 9.48
CA LEU A 91 -3.31 -11.74 10.33
C LEU A 91 -3.99 -10.60 9.54
N ALA A 92 -5.04 -10.03 10.13
CA ALA A 92 -5.57 -8.74 9.77
C ALA A 92 -5.51 -7.77 10.96
N ILE A 93 -4.96 -6.57 10.73
CA ILE A 93 -4.95 -5.48 11.72
C ILE A 93 -5.94 -4.41 11.27
N LEU A 94 -6.95 -4.16 12.08
CA LEU A 94 -8.00 -3.18 11.85
C LEU A 94 -7.73 -1.95 12.72
N ILE A 95 -7.64 -0.77 12.10
CA ILE A 95 -7.51 0.52 12.77
C ILE A 95 -8.90 1.14 12.85
N ASP A 96 -9.52 1.04 14.02
CA ASP A 96 -10.80 1.66 14.34
C ASP A 96 -10.70 3.18 14.39
N HIS A 97 -11.80 3.89 14.13
CA HIS A 97 -11.89 5.34 14.27
C HIS A 97 -10.76 6.11 13.54
N ALA A 98 -10.44 5.67 12.31
CA ALA A 98 -9.27 6.13 11.58
C ALA A 98 -9.45 7.50 10.91
N ASP A 99 -10.64 8.10 10.95
CA ASP A 99 -10.95 9.40 10.33
C ASP A 99 -9.95 10.49 10.71
N GLY A 100 -9.56 10.56 11.98
CA GLY A 100 -8.62 11.56 12.49
C GLY A 100 -7.20 11.45 11.91
N LEU A 101 -6.85 10.31 11.31
CA LEU A 101 -5.55 10.12 10.67
C LEU A 101 -5.44 10.84 9.33
N LEU A 102 -6.55 11.29 8.73
CA LEU A 102 -6.52 12.04 7.47
C LEU A 102 -5.64 13.30 7.59
N GLU A 103 -5.70 13.96 8.74
CA GLU A 103 -4.97 15.19 9.04
C GLU A 103 -3.56 14.94 9.58
N ALA A 104 -3.16 13.67 9.77
CA ALA A 104 -1.85 13.31 10.27
C ALA A 104 -0.79 13.44 9.17
N ASP A 105 0.26 14.21 9.44
CA ASP A 105 1.40 14.41 8.55
C ASP A 105 2.15 13.09 8.22
N PHE A 106 2.06 12.11 9.12
CA PHE A 106 2.68 10.79 8.96
C PHE A 106 1.80 9.75 8.26
N LEU A 107 0.55 10.05 7.87
CA LEU A 107 -0.37 9.05 7.29
C LEU A 107 0.23 8.32 6.09
N GLY A 108 0.84 9.04 5.14
CA GLY A 108 1.50 8.42 3.99
C GLY A 108 2.63 7.47 4.40
N VAL A 109 3.42 7.84 5.40
CA VAL A 109 4.49 6.99 5.95
C VAL A 109 3.90 5.73 6.59
N LEU A 110 2.83 5.87 7.36
CA LEU A 110 2.15 4.74 7.99
C LEU A 110 1.61 3.74 6.95
N VAL A 111 0.97 4.23 5.88
CA VAL A 111 0.49 3.39 4.78
C VAL A 111 1.64 2.68 4.08
N SER A 112 2.76 3.37 3.84
CA SER A 112 3.97 2.79 3.27
C SER A 112 4.53 1.66 4.15
N VAL A 113 4.59 1.86 5.46
CA VAL A 113 5.02 0.84 6.44
C VAL A 113 4.12 -0.40 6.40
N PHE A 114 2.79 -0.22 6.38
CA PHE A 114 1.85 -1.34 6.32
C PHE A 114 1.93 -2.10 5.01
N VAL A 115 2.04 -1.38 3.90
CA VAL A 115 2.21 -1.96 2.57
C VAL A 115 3.52 -2.77 2.48
N ASP A 116 4.64 -2.25 3.00
CA ASP A 116 5.94 -2.94 3.00
C ASP A 116 5.93 -4.18 3.92
N ALA A 117 5.45 -4.03 5.15
CA ALA A 117 5.36 -5.14 6.10
C ALA A 117 4.48 -6.27 5.55
N ALA A 118 3.29 -5.94 5.02
CA ALA A 118 2.43 -6.92 4.38
C ALA A 118 3.13 -7.59 3.21
N PHE A 119 3.75 -6.83 2.32
CA PHE A 119 4.46 -7.38 1.17
C PHE A 119 5.52 -8.41 1.58
N LYS A 120 6.36 -8.08 2.57
CA LYS A 120 7.40 -8.97 3.10
C LYS A 120 6.80 -10.25 3.71
N SER A 121 5.78 -10.13 4.56
CA SER A 121 5.08 -11.28 5.17
C SER A 121 4.41 -12.21 4.15
N ASN A 122 3.74 -11.61 3.17
CA ASN A 122 2.96 -12.35 2.17
C ASN A 122 3.87 -13.12 1.20
N LEU A 123 5.10 -12.65 0.95
CA LEU A 123 6.04 -13.27 0.02
C LEU A 123 7.15 -14.11 0.66
N ARG A 124 7.31 -14.08 2.01
CA ARG A 124 8.46 -14.62 2.77
C ARG A 124 9.75 -13.87 2.48
N LEU A 125 9.71 -12.56 2.64
CA LEU A 125 10.93 -11.76 2.59
C LEU A 125 11.42 -11.48 4.01
N ASP A 126 12.73 -11.35 4.16
CA ASP A 126 13.35 -10.80 5.36
C ASP A 126 13.33 -9.25 5.34
N ALA A 127 13.99 -8.63 6.33
CA ALA A 127 14.07 -7.18 6.46
C ALA A 127 14.71 -6.48 5.26
N ASP A 128 15.66 -7.17 4.61
CA ASP A 128 16.39 -6.67 3.46
C ASP A 128 15.63 -6.91 2.16
N GLY A 129 14.51 -7.63 2.20
CA GLY A 129 13.67 -7.94 1.04
C GLY A 129 14.11 -9.21 0.30
N GLU A 130 14.95 -10.04 0.92
CA GLU A 130 15.44 -11.29 0.36
C GLU A 130 14.57 -12.48 0.80
N LEU A 131 14.52 -13.53 -0.02
CA LEU A 131 13.72 -14.71 0.30
C LEU A 131 14.24 -15.43 1.55
N ASP A 132 13.38 -15.60 2.55
CA ASP A 132 13.67 -16.39 3.74
C ASP A 132 13.08 -17.81 3.62
N GLU A 133 13.97 -18.78 3.44
CA GLU A 133 13.62 -20.20 3.30
C GLU A 133 13.08 -20.85 4.59
N TRP A 134 13.34 -20.23 5.75
CA TRP A 134 12.96 -20.75 7.06
C TRP A 134 11.60 -20.20 7.53
N ARG A 135 11.17 -19.05 7.01
CA ARG A 135 9.87 -18.47 7.30
C ARG A 135 8.75 -19.05 6.46
N ARG A 136 7.53 -19.08 7.02
CA ARG A 136 6.30 -19.41 6.28
C ARG A 136 5.68 -18.11 5.71
N ARG A 137 4.99 -18.20 4.57
CA ARG A 137 4.17 -17.06 4.08
C ARG A 137 2.95 -16.88 4.98
N ILE A 138 2.76 -15.67 5.44
CA ILE A 138 1.62 -15.28 6.26
C ILE A 138 0.80 -14.27 5.45
N ALA A 139 -0.51 -14.52 5.30
CA ALA A 139 -1.40 -13.51 4.79
C ALA A 139 -1.51 -12.40 5.83
N GLN A 140 -0.90 -11.24 5.56
CA GLN A 140 -0.95 -10.08 6.44
C GLN A 140 -1.61 -8.91 5.71
N HIS A 141 -2.65 -8.35 6.32
CA HIS A 141 -3.45 -7.26 5.76
C HIS A 141 -3.78 -6.20 6.80
N PHE A 142 -3.98 -4.97 6.34
CA PHE A 142 -4.34 -3.84 7.20
C PHE A 142 -5.61 -3.16 6.71
N VAL A 143 -6.46 -2.74 7.64
CA VAL A 143 -7.72 -2.06 7.30
C VAL A 143 -7.87 -0.80 8.15
N PHE A 144 -8.06 0.35 7.52
CA PHE A 144 -8.51 1.57 8.18
C PHE A 144 -10.03 1.65 8.13
N LEU A 145 -10.66 1.76 9.30
CA LEU A 145 -12.11 1.85 9.43
C LEU A 145 -12.52 3.30 9.65
N LEU A 146 -13.31 3.80 8.71
CA LEU A 146 -13.73 5.19 8.62
C LEU A 146 -15.19 5.32 9.06
N ASP A 147 -15.42 5.99 10.19
CA ASP A 147 -16.75 6.12 10.79
C ASP A 147 -17.65 7.04 9.97
N HIS A 148 -17.08 8.11 9.39
CA HIS A 148 -17.86 9.16 8.73
C HIS A 148 -17.18 9.77 7.50
N THR A 149 -15.88 9.57 7.34
CA THR A 149 -15.11 10.09 6.22
C THR A 149 -15.14 9.11 5.06
N ALA A 150 -15.39 9.60 3.85
CA ALA A 150 -15.34 8.75 2.66
C ALA A 150 -13.90 8.28 2.39
N ALA A 151 -13.71 7.01 2.03
CA ALA A 151 -12.39 6.44 1.72
C ALA A 151 -11.64 7.22 0.62
N ALA A 152 -12.37 7.81 -0.33
CA ALA A 152 -11.78 8.65 -1.37
C ALA A 152 -11.04 9.88 -0.84
N ALA A 153 -11.39 10.41 0.34
CA ALA A 153 -10.70 11.55 0.95
C ALA A 153 -9.24 11.21 1.32
N PHE A 154 -8.95 9.95 1.62
CA PHE A 154 -7.61 9.48 1.99
C PHE A 154 -6.67 9.28 0.80
N THR A 155 -7.18 9.38 -0.44
CA THR A 155 -6.43 9.00 -1.65
C THR A 155 -5.09 9.71 -1.75
N GLU A 156 -5.08 11.05 -1.62
CA GLU A 156 -3.85 11.84 -1.76
C GLU A 156 -2.89 11.58 -0.60
N ALA A 157 -3.39 11.63 0.64
CA ALA A 157 -2.56 11.45 1.83
C ALA A 157 -1.91 10.04 1.87
N ALA A 158 -2.65 9.00 1.49
CA ALA A 158 -2.12 7.64 1.37
C ALA A 158 -1.09 7.50 0.24
N ALA A 159 -1.34 8.14 -0.92
CA ALA A 159 -0.44 8.08 -2.08
C ALA A 159 0.89 8.83 -1.88
N ARG A 160 0.99 9.72 -0.89
CA ARG A 160 2.27 10.35 -0.49
C ARG A 160 3.23 9.36 0.18
N GLY A 161 2.77 8.17 0.55
CA GLY A 161 3.63 7.11 1.07
C GLY A 161 4.65 6.66 0.04
N ARG A 162 5.91 6.49 0.48
CA ARG A 162 6.95 5.98 -0.40
C ARG A 162 6.57 4.59 -0.92
N TYR A 163 6.67 4.43 -2.23
CA TYR A 163 6.32 3.21 -2.93
C TYR A 163 4.85 2.77 -2.78
N VAL A 164 3.90 3.68 -2.56
CA VAL A 164 2.48 3.34 -2.40
C VAL A 164 1.68 3.65 -3.66
N ALA A 165 0.98 2.64 -4.18
CA ALA A 165 -0.01 2.78 -5.24
C ALA A 165 -1.39 2.69 -4.61
N VAL A 166 -2.31 3.57 -5.01
CA VAL A 166 -3.69 3.56 -4.51
C VAL A 166 -4.71 3.47 -5.64
N ALA A 167 -5.83 2.82 -5.37
CA ALA A 167 -6.96 2.71 -6.30
C ALA A 167 -8.30 2.71 -5.57
N LEU A 168 -9.31 3.36 -6.14
CA LEU A 168 -10.68 3.28 -5.64
C LEU A 168 -11.42 2.11 -6.31
N SER A 169 -12.08 1.28 -5.50
CA SER A 169 -12.89 0.16 -5.97
C SER A 169 -14.08 -0.03 -5.04
N GLU A 170 -15.30 0.05 -5.59
CA GLU A 170 -16.55 -0.22 -4.84
C GLU A 170 -16.69 0.59 -3.53
N GLY A 171 -16.26 1.85 -3.54
CA GLY A 171 -16.32 2.72 -2.34
C GLY A 171 -15.17 2.53 -1.35
N ARG A 172 -14.24 1.59 -1.62
CA ARG A 172 -13.03 1.35 -0.83
C ARG A 172 -11.83 2.04 -1.47
N LEU A 173 -10.92 2.53 -0.65
CA LEU A 173 -9.56 2.88 -1.10
C LEU A 173 -8.66 1.68 -0.85
N LEU A 174 -7.96 1.25 -1.88
CA LEU A 174 -7.05 0.11 -1.85
C LEU A 174 -5.64 0.66 -1.98
N ALA A 175 -4.70 0.15 -1.18
CA ALA A 175 -3.30 0.53 -1.22
C ALA A 175 -2.38 -0.70 -1.26
N THR A 176 -1.28 -0.56 -2.00
CA THR A 176 -0.32 -1.63 -2.31
C THR A 176 1.02 -1.02 -2.75
N LEU A 177 2.05 -1.83 -3.02
CA LEU A 177 3.34 -1.34 -3.49
C LEU A 177 3.29 -0.87 -4.94
N THR A 178 3.91 0.27 -5.24
CA THR A 178 4.31 0.65 -6.60
C THR A 178 5.53 -0.20 -6.99
N HIS A 179 5.40 -1.05 -8.02
CA HIS A 179 6.48 -1.75 -8.73
C HIS A 179 7.40 -2.63 -7.85
N TRP A 180 7.12 -3.95 -7.86
CA TRP A 180 8.11 -4.99 -7.54
C TRP A 180 8.03 -6.15 -8.56
N PRO A 181 9.16 -6.74 -9.02
CA PRO A 181 9.15 -7.92 -9.87
C PRO A 181 8.61 -9.13 -9.10
N GLY A 182 7.45 -9.66 -9.51
CA GLY A 182 6.76 -10.75 -8.81
C GLY A 182 5.46 -10.34 -8.10
N SER A 183 4.98 -9.12 -8.33
CA SER A 183 3.60 -8.73 -8.00
C SER A 183 2.58 -9.64 -8.72
N ASP A 184 1.55 -10.07 -7.99
CA ASP A 184 0.52 -11.03 -8.42
C ASP A 184 -0.10 -10.64 -9.78
N PRO A 185 -0.37 -11.60 -10.71
CA PRO A 185 -1.11 -11.37 -11.96
C PRO A 185 -2.54 -10.82 -11.78
N GLY A 186 -3.03 -10.69 -10.55
CA GLY A 186 -4.23 -9.93 -10.17
C GLY A 186 -4.06 -8.40 -10.17
N SER A 187 -2.94 -7.88 -10.66
CA SER A 187 -2.61 -6.46 -10.85
C SER A 187 -3.46 -5.78 -11.94
N ALA A 188 -4.78 -5.81 -11.76
CA ALA A 188 -5.71 -5.05 -12.55
C ALA A 188 -5.99 -3.68 -11.92
N PRO A 189 -6.39 -2.71 -12.73
CA PRO A 189 -5.54 -1.64 -13.24
C PRO A 189 -5.29 -0.56 -12.18
N TRP A 190 -4.26 -0.69 -11.34
CA TRP A 190 -3.90 0.35 -10.37
C TRP A 190 -3.37 1.64 -11.00
N ALA A 191 -3.23 1.65 -12.33
CA ALA A 191 -2.93 2.85 -13.08
C ALA A 191 -4.15 3.41 -13.83
N ALA A 192 -5.28 2.71 -14.01
CA ALA A 192 -6.41 3.28 -14.78
C ALA A 192 -7.17 4.44 -14.10
N GLY A 193 -6.73 4.92 -12.94
CA GLY A 193 -7.15 6.18 -12.32
C GLY A 193 -6.02 6.76 -11.48
N PRO A 194 -6.30 7.73 -10.60
CA PRO A 194 -6.13 9.20 -10.75
C PRO A 194 -4.93 9.74 -11.57
N LEU A 195 -4.08 8.93 -12.20
CA LEU A 195 -2.91 9.39 -12.96
C LEU A 195 -3.17 9.60 -14.47
N ALA A 196 -4.41 9.36 -14.92
CA ALA A 196 -4.79 9.46 -16.33
C ALA A 196 -4.68 10.88 -16.90
N PHE A 197 -4.60 11.91 -16.03
CA PHE A 197 -4.46 13.30 -16.44
C PHE A 197 -3.15 13.61 -17.19
N ALA A 198 -2.18 12.69 -17.18
CA ALA A 198 -0.91 12.80 -17.89
C ALA A 198 -0.75 11.74 -19.00
N ASP A 199 -1.80 10.95 -19.31
CA ASP A 199 -1.73 9.89 -20.32
C ASP A 199 -1.43 10.44 -21.71
N ASP A 200 -2.04 11.56 -22.07
CA ASP A 200 -1.86 12.16 -23.38
C ASP A 200 -0.40 12.59 -23.59
N GLU A 201 0.24 13.16 -22.56
CA GLU A 201 1.67 13.49 -22.57
C GLU A 201 2.54 12.24 -22.69
N ILE A 202 2.21 11.19 -21.94
CA ILE A 202 2.99 9.95 -21.95
C ILE A 202 2.91 9.27 -23.33
N LEU A 203 1.71 9.18 -23.90
CA LEU A 203 1.45 8.59 -25.22
C LEU A 203 2.06 9.43 -26.34
N SER A 204 2.08 10.75 -26.18
CA SER A 204 2.70 11.68 -27.14
C SER A 204 4.21 11.83 -27.00
N GLY A 205 4.84 11.15 -26.03
CA GLY A 205 6.28 11.24 -25.78
C GLY A 205 6.73 12.58 -25.18
N LEU A 206 5.82 13.33 -24.57
CA LEU A 206 6.08 14.62 -23.93
C LEU A 206 6.56 14.41 -22.49
N THR A 207 7.73 13.77 -22.33
CA THR A 207 8.19 13.27 -21.02
C THR A 207 8.32 14.35 -19.95
N MET A 208 8.90 15.51 -20.30
CA MET A 208 9.04 16.63 -19.36
C MET A 208 7.69 17.19 -18.93
N GLN A 209 6.74 17.32 -19.85
CA GLN A 209 5.41 17.85 -19.53
C GLN A 209 4.59 16.86 -18.71
N GLY A 210 4.69 15.55 -18.98
CA GLY A 210 4.03 14.55 -18.15
C GLY A 210 4.60 14.53 -16.72
N MET A 211 5.92 14.63 -16.56
CA MET A 211 6.54 14.76 -15.23
C MET A 211 6.14 16.06 -14.53
N GLU A 212 6.10 17.20 -15.23
CA GLU A 212 5.60 18.47 -14.67
C GLU A 212 4.14 18.36 -14.24
N ARG A 213 3.28 17.73 -15.04
CA ARG A 213 1.88 17.48 -14.65
C ARG A 213 1.78 16.64 -13.39
N PHE A 214 2.60 15.60 -13.23
CA PHE A 214 2.63 14.83 -11.98
C PHE A 214 3.11 15.67 -10.81
N ARG A 215 4.19 16.44 -11.00
CA ARG A 215 4.76 17.31 -9.97
C ARG A 215 3.74 18.34 -9.48
N ASP A 216 3.08 19.02 -10.42
CA ASP A 216 2.18 20.13 -10.13
C ASP A 216 0.83 19.63 -9.58
N HIS A 217 0.34 18.48 -10.06
CA HIS A 217 -0.94 17.92 -9.61
C HIS A 217 -0.82 17.19 -8.26
N LEU A 218 0.33 16.56 -7.97
CA LEU A 218 0.55 15.76 -6.76
C LEU A 218 1.39 16.49 -5.70
N GLY A 219 1.94 17.67 -6.01
CA GLY A 219 2.84 18.41 -5.12
C GLY A 219 4.14 17.67 -4.79
N CYS A 220 4.56 16.72 -5.64
CA CYS A 220 5.73 15.87 -5.39
C CYS A 220 7.04 16.49 -5.92
N SER A 221 8.17 15.87 -5.60
CA SER A 221 9.48 16.23 -6.16
C SER A 221 9.65 15.76 -7.61
N ILE A 222 10.65 16.29 -8.32
CA ILE A 222 10.94 15.87 -9.71
C ILE A 222 11.33 14.39 -9.82
N HIS A 223 12.01 13.84 -8.79
CA HIS A 223 12.39 12.42 -8.78
C HIS A 223 11.16 11.52 -8.60
N GLU A 224 10.25 11.89 -7.71
CA GLU A 224 8.98 11.16 -7.53
C GLU A 224 8.11 11.25 -8.79
N ALA A 225 8.04 12.42 -9.42
CA ALA A 225 7.33 12.59 -10.69
C ALA A 225 7.92 11.70 -11.80
N MET A 226 9.24 11.52 -11.85
CA MET A 226 9.92 10.65 -12.81
C MET A 226 9.60 9.16 -12.59
N ASP A 227 9.55 8.73 -11.32
CA ASP A 227 9.16 7.36 -10.97
C ASP A 227 7.71 7.09 -11.36
N ILE A 228 6.79 7.99 -10.97
CA ILE A 228 5.36 7.90 -11.30
C ILE A 228 5.15 7.87 -12.83
N PHE A 229 5.88 8.71 -13.55
CA PHE A 229 5.83 8.77 -15.01
C PHE A 229 6.29 7.45 -15.64
N SER A 230 7.44 6.93 -15.24
CA SER A 230 8.03 5.69 -15.79
C SER A 230 7.09 4.50 -15.58
N SER A 231 6.51 4.44 -14.40
CA SER A 231 5.52 3.45 -14.00
C SER A 231 4.24 3.52 -14.82
N ARG A 232 3.73 4.73 -15.05
CA ARG A 232 2.53 4.96 -15.86
C ARG A 232 2.77 4.62 -17.33
N TYR A 233 3.94 4.97 -17.85
CA TYR A 233 4.40 4.60 -19.20
C TYR A 233 4.39 3.09 -19.42
N GLU A 234 5.04 2.31 -18.54
CA GLU A 234 5.11 0.85 -18.68
C GLU A 234 3.72 0.20 -18.59
N TYR A 235 2.83 0.75 -17.76
CA TYR A 235 1.44 0.32 -17.73
C TYR A 235 0.74 0.58 -19.07
N LEU A 236 0.78 1.83 -19.57
CA LEU A 236 0.09 2.18 -20.81
C LEU A 236 0.62 1.35 -21.98
N ARG A 237 1.92 1.06 -22.00
CA ARG A 237 2.55 0.24 -23.04
C ARG A 237 2.06 -1.21 -23.02
N ARG A 238 1.69 -1.75 -21.85
CA ARG A 238 1.10 -3.09 -21.72
C ARG A 238 -0.38 -3.12 -22.10
N GLU A 239 -1.16 -2.14 -21.63
CA GLU A 239 -2.62 -2.15 -21.79
C GLU A 239 -3.10 -1.53 -23.12
N ARG A 240 -2.33 -0.58 -23.65
CA ARG A 240 -2.62 0.18 -24.87
C ARG A 240 -1.42 0.16 -25.83
N PRO A 241 -0.85 -1.01 -26.18
CA PRO A 241 0.37 -1.10 -26.98
C PRO A 241 0.24 -0.45 -28.36
N ALA A 242 -0.97 -0.45 -28.94
CA ALA A 242 -1.26 0.16 -30.24
C ALA A 242 -1.15 1.69 -30.25
N ASP A 243 -1.23 2.33 -29.07
CA ASP A 243 -1.18 3.79 -28.95
C ASP A 243 0.26 4.32 -28.86
N PHE A 244 1.25 3.43 -28.75
CA PHE A 244 2.66 3.79 -28.73
C PHE A 244 3.22 3.79 -30.15
N THR A 245 3.53 4.98 -30.67
CA THR A 245 4.13 5.15 -32.00
C THR A 245 5.66 5.01 -32.00
N MET A 246 6.30 5.01 -30.82
CA MET A 246 7.76 4.96 -30.65
C MET A 246 8.25 3.70 -29.94
N SER A 247 9.42 3.19 -30.36
CA SER A 247 10.09 2.08 -29.69
C SER A 247 10.66 2.49 -28.33
N ARG A 248 10.91 1.50 -27.46
CA ARG A 248 11.47 1.73 -26.10
C ARG A 248 12.81 2.47 -26.15
N ALA A 249 13.64 2.17 -27.14
CA ALA A 249 14.95 2.78 -27.35
C ALA A 249 14.86 4.24 -27.86
N GLU A 250 13.79 4.60 -28.54
CA GLU A 250 13.55 5.97 -28.99
C GLU A 250 13.05 6.86 -27.86
N TYR A 251 12.27 6.30 -26.94
CA TYR A 251 11.68 7.03 -25.83
C TYR A 251 12.69 7.45 -24.75
N GLY A 252 13.72 6.63 -24.51
CA GLY A 252 14.75 6.89 -23.48
C GLY A 252 15.90 7.82 -23.91
N ARG A 253 15.92 8.30 -25.16
CA ARG A 253 17.10 9.00 -25.75
C ARG A 253 17.40 10.40 -25.19
N GLY A 254 16.79 10.81 -24.09
CA GLY A 254 17.05 12.08 -23.39
C GLY A 254 17.40 11.96 -21.90
N PHE A 255 17.56 10.73 -21.37
CA PHE A 255 17.65 10.47 -19.91
C PHE A 255 19.00 9.91 -19.44
N HIS A 256 20.04 9.99 -20.28
CA HIS A 256 21.41 9.70 -19.83
C HIS A 256 22.07 11.00 -19.35
N TYR A 257 21.97 11.26 -18.05
CA TYR A 257 22.88 12.14 -17.31
C TYR A 257 23.39 11.42 -16.06
#